data_AF-A0A1H6JFV6-F1
#
_entry.id   AF-A0A1H6JFV6-F1
#
_cell.length_a   1.000
_cell.length_b   1.000
_cell.length_c   1.000
_cell.angle_alpha   90.00
_cell.angle_beta   90.00
_cell.angle_gamma   90.00
#
_symmetry.space_group_name_H-M   'P 1'
#
loop_
_entity.id
_entity.type
_entity.pdbx_description
1 polymer ?
#
loop_
_entity_poly.entity_id
_entity_poly.type
_entity_poly.pdbx_seq_one_letter_code
_entity_poly.pdbx_strand_id
1 'polypeptide(L)' 'MKKHKVNDIVTLRVSGKKALIVATKSEPYTSPVCRQDYYPEEGYDYIILHESKEGNFEGRDSICKHDIFVTAEL' A
#
# COMPACT_ATOMS: atom_id res chain seq x y z
N MET A 1 3.56 -13.73 10.61
CA MET A 1 3.71 -12.82 9.45
C MET A 1 3.97 -11.42 9.98
N LYS A 2 4.98 -10.72 9.46
CA LYS A 2 5.35 -9.36 9.88
C LYS A 2 4.22 -8.41 9.45
N LYS A 3 3.80 -7.48 10.31
CA LYS A 3 2.85 -6.42 9.93
C LYS A 3 3.65 -5.35 9.18
N HIS A 4 3.16 -4.95 8.01
CA HIS A 4 3.72 -3.82 7.27
C HIS A 4 3.22 -2.48 7.84
N LYS A 5 4.04 -1.44 7.68
CA LYS A 5 3.76 -0.07 8.11
C LYS A 5 3.69 0.87 6.91
N VAL A 6 3.20 2.09 7.14
CA VAL A 6 3.25 3.16 6.15
C VAL A 6 4.70 3.40 5.73
N ASN A 7 4.90 3.67 4.44
CA ASN A 7 6.17 3.79 3.74
C ASN A 7 6.94 2.48 3.48
N ASP A 8 6.38 1.31 3.83
CA ASP A 8 6.96 0.04 3.36
C ASP A 8 6.67 -0.14 1.86
N ILE A 9 7.71 -0.51 1.10
CA ILE A 9 7.55 -1.02 -0.27
C ILE A 9 7.33 -2.52 -0.21
N VAL A 10 6.27 -2.99 -0.86
CA VAL A 10 5.86 -4.40 -0.89
C VAL A 10 5.72 -4.88 -2.34
N THR A 11 5.76 -6.20 -2.55
CA THR A 11 5.46 -6.78 -3.86
C THR A 11 4.08 -7.41 -3.84
N LEU A 12 3.23 -7.03 -4.79
CA LEU A 12 1.88 -7.55 -4.93
C LEU A 12 1.91 -9.00 -5.44
N ARG A 13 1.15 -9.88 -4.78
CA ARG A 13 1.13 -11.31 -5.08
C ARG A 13 0.53 -11.63 -6.44
N VAL A 14 -0.52 -10.89 -6.83
CA VAL A 14 -1.26 -11.11 -8.08
C VAL A 14 -0.46 -10.65 -9.29
N SER A 15 0.19 -9.49 -9.20
CA SER A 15 0.83 -8.83 -10.35
C SER A 15 2.35 -8.90 -10.36
N GLY A 16 2.99 -9.24 -9.23
CA GLY A 16 4.44 -9.15 -9.04
C GLY A 16 4.99 -7.72 -9.04
N LYS A 17 4.13 -6.70 -9.11
CA LYS A 17 4.52 -5.29 -9.12
C LYS A 17 4.82 -4.80 -7.71
N LYS A 18 5.68 -3.79 -7.60
CA LYS A 18 5.89 -3.09 -6.34
C LYS A 18 4.76 -2.13 -6.05
N ALA A 19 4.50 -1.92 -4.76
CA ALA A 19 3.55 -0.96 -4.27
C ALA A 19 4.06 -0.35 -2.96
N LEU A 20 3.68 0.90 -2.70
CA LEU A 20 3.97 1.63 -1.48
C LEU A 20 2.76 1.59 -0.56
N ILE A 21 2.92 1.16 0.68
CA ILE A 21 1.85 1.25 1.68
C ILE A 21 1.74 2.70 2.17
N VAL A 22 0.55 3.27 2.01
CA VAL A 22 0.26 4.66 2.38
C VAL A 22 -0.80 4.80 3.46
N ALA A 23 -1.56 3.74 3.74
CA ALA A 23 -2.43 3.69 4.91
C ALA A 23 -2.46 2.29 5.53
N THR A 24 -2.77 2.25 6.81
CA THR A 24 -3.11 1.05 7.59
C THR A 24 -4.45 1.26 8.30
N LYS A 25 -4.98 0.24 8.97
CA LYS A 25 -6.18 0.37 9.82
C LYS A 25 -6.05 1.41 10.94
N SER A 26 -4.84 1.76 11.36
CA SER A 26 -4.58 2.74 12.43
C SER A 26 -4.03 4.07 11.94
N GLU A 27 -3.55 4.14 10.69
CA GLU A 27 -2.85 5.31 10.15
C GLU A 27 -3.39 5.62 8.75
N PRO A 28 -4.07 6.77 8.54
CA PRO A 28 -4.70 7.09 7.26
C PRO A 28 -3.71 7.58 6.22
N TYR A 29 -4.11 7.50 4.95
CA TYR A 29 -3.50 8.24 3.86
C TYR A 29 -4.18 9.59 3.68
N THR A 30 -3.45 10.69 3.87
CA THR A 30 -3.96 12.04 3.58
C THR A 30 -3.72 12.39 2.10
N SER A 31 -4.79 12.57 1.34
CA SER A 31 -4.67 12.96 -0.08
C SER A 31 -4.07 14.37 -0.21
N PRO A 32 -3.01 14.56 -1.01
CA PRO A 32 -2.42 15.87 -1.23
C PRO A 32 -3.35 16.83 -2.01
N VAL A 33 -4.33 16.29 -2.74
CA VAL A 33 -5.25 17.08 -3.57
C VAL A 33 -6.40 17.64 -2.74
N CYS A 34 -7.12 16.77 -2.01
CA CYS A 34 -8.32 17.17 -1.28
C CYS A 34 -8.09 17.32 0.24
N ARG A 35 -6.87 17.02 0.75
CA ARG A 35 -6.50 17.07 2.17
C ARG A 35 -7.42 16.25 3.09
N GLN A 36 -8.01 15.20 2.55
CA GLN A 36 -8.88 14.29 3.29
C GLN A 36 -8.12 13.00 3.63
N ASP A 37 -8.40 12.48 4.81
CA ASP A 37 -7.86 11.23 5.31
C ASP A 37 -8.67 10.03 4.81
N TYR A 38 -7.96 9.03 4.33
CA TYR A 38 -8.52 7.77 3.84
C TYR A 38 -7.94 6.61 4.63
N TYR A 39 -8.83 5.82 5.22
CA TYR A 39 -8.51 4.52 5.82
C TYR A 39 -8.83 3.39 4.83
N PRO A 40 -8.16 2.23 4.95
CA PRO A 40 -8.52 1.06 4.17
C PRO A 40 -10.01 0.73 4.33
N GLU A 41 -10.65 0.32 3.23
CA GLU A 41 -12.04 -0.13 3.25
C GLU A 41 -12.24 -1.33 4.18
N GLU A 42 -13.48 -1.54 4.65
CA GLU A 42 -13.81 -2.68 5.51
C GLU A 42 -13.42 -4.00 4.85
N GLY A 43 -12.74 -4.87 5.60
CA GLY A 43 -12.21 -6.14 5.09
C GLY A 43 -10.80 -6.07 4.52
N TYR A 44 -10.28 -4.88 4.18
CA TYR A 44 -8.90 -4.68 3.72
C TYR A 44 -7.99 -4.27 4.86
N ASP A 45 -6.67 -4.42 4.69
CA ASP A 45 -5.67 -4.11 5.72
C ASP A 45 -4.88 -2.83 5.43
N TYR A 46 -4.71 -2.47 4.15
CA TYR A 46 -3.85 -1.38 3.69
C TYR A 46 -4.47 -0.59 2.55
N ILE A 47 -4.03 0.65 2.38
CA ILE A 47 -4.09 1.38 1.11
C ILE A 47 -2.69 1.40 0.53
N ILE A 48 -2.60 1.14 -0.78
CA ILE A 48 -1.35 1.18 -1.53
C ILE A 48 -1.39 2.16 -2.70
N LEU A 49 -0.21 2.61 -3.11
CA LEU A 49 0.05 3.23 -4.41
C LEU A 49 0.90 2.27 -5.25
N HIS A 50 0.62 2.13 -6.54
CA HIS A 50 1.35 1.22 -7.44
C HIS A 50 2.58 1.89 -8.03
N GLU A 51 3.66 1.13 -8.20
CA GLU A 51 4.83 1.59 -8.95
C GLU A 51 4.48 1.73 -10.44
N SER A 52 4.71 2.92 -10.98
CA SER A 52 4.59 3.24 -12.39
C SER A 52 5.85 2.83 -13.16
N LYS A 53 5.78 2.86 -14.50
CA LYS A 53 6.94 2.55 -15.35
C LYS A 53 8.11 3.53 -15.15
N GLU A 54 7.84 4.71 -14.63
CA GLU A 54 8.83 5.76 -14.37
C GLU A 54 9.42 5.67 -12.95
N GLY A 55 8.99 4.69 -12.15
CA GLY A 55 9.44 4.50 -10.75
C GLY A 55 8.74 5.39 -9.74
N ASN A 56 7.71 6.13 -10.15
CA ASN A 56 6.85 6.89 -9.25
C ASN A 56 5.76 5.99 -8.66
N PHE A 57 5.18 6.38 -7.53
CA PHE A 57 4.04 5.67 -6.93
C PHE A 57 2.75 6.46 -7.17
N GLU A 58 1.78 5.83 -7.84
CA GLU A 58 0.52 6.46 -8.24
C GLU A 58 -0.68 5.51 -8.17
N GLY A 59 -1.88 6.04 -8.40
CA GLY A 59 -3.14 5.32 -8.19
C GLY A 59 -3.44 5.09 -6.71
N ARG A 60 -4.53 4.40 -6.37
CA ARG A 60 -4.88 4.06 -4.98
C ARG A 60 -5.78 2.84 -4.95
N ASP A 61 -5.35 1.77 -4.28
CA ASP A 61 -6.17 0.57 -4.05
C ASP A 61 -6.13 0.11 -2.60
N SER A 62 -7.24 -0.49 -2.15
CA SER A 62 -7.30 -1.21 -0.88
C SER A 62 -6.84 -2.66 -1.07
N ILE A 63 -6.05 -3.18 -0.14
CA ILE A 63 -5.48 -4.53 -0.26
C ILE A 63 -5.40 -5.29 1.07
N CYS A 64 -5.54 -6.61 1.00
CA CYS A 64 -5.41 -7.51 2.14
C CYS A 64 -3.96 -7.92 2.38
N LYS A 65 -3.58 -8.16 3.63
CA LYS A 65 -2.21 -8.58 4.00
C LYS A 65 -1.74 -9.89 3.35
N HIS A 66 -2.65 -10.74 2.90
CA HIS A 66 -2.29 -12.01 2.25
C HIS A 66 -1.96 -11.86 0.75
N ASP A 67 -2.21 -10.67 0.19
CA ASP A 67 -1.97 -10.34 -1.22
C ASP A 67 -0.64 -9.62 -1.43
N ILE A 68 0.19 -9.52 -0.39
CA ILE A 68 1.50 -8.89 -0.41
C ILE A 68 2.58 -9.87 0.04
N PHE A 69 3.68 -9.91 -0.70
CA PHE A 69 4.91 -10.57 -0.29
C PHE A 69 5.77 -9.62 0.53
N VAL A 70 6.42 -10.17 1.56
CA VAL A 70 7.55 -9.51 2.21
C VAL A 70 8.70 -9.55 1.22
N THR A 71 9.12 -8.41 0.68
CA THR A 71 10.44 -8.32 0.07
C THR A 71 11.44 -8.53 1.19
N ALA A 72 12.08 -9.69 1.22
CA ALA A 72 13.27 -9.87 2.04
C ALA A 72 14.27 -8.81 1.60
N GLU A 73 14.64 -7.92 2.51
CA GLU A 73 15.78 -7.03 2.32
C GLU A 73 16.99 -7.93 2.00
N LEU A 74 17.60 -7.71 0.82
CA LEU A 74 18.93 -8.26 0.48
C LEU A 74 19.99 -7.54 1.32
#